data_AF-A0A2U3LKA0-F1
#
_entry.id   AF-A0A2U3LKA0-F1
#
_cell.length_a   1.000
_cell.length_b   1.000
_cell.length_c   1.000
_cell.angle_alpha   90.00
_cell.angle_beta   90.00
_cell.angle_gamma   90.00
#
_symmetry.space_group_name_H-M   'P 1'
#
loop_
_entity.id
_entity.type
_entity.pdbx_description
1 polymer ?
#
loop_
_entity_poly.entity_id
_entity_poly.type
_entity_poly.pdbx_seq_one_letter_code
_entity_poly.pdbx_strand_id
1 'polypeptide(L)'
;MLTKGLYWADRGWKNVNHFYSHPDKQGIIVWPGATGECQYYFNRAFTFFPDNVDKGMFFLGAALHLVQDMCVPHHSLGILFDGHKEFETWAAKNWDKFPATSGMYLPFSHPAQWIDYNAGVSGSLYPLVSQDKGCSEESYKEASEILIPLTISTSAGFLDFVRKRLVGLTLRLA
;
A
#
# COMPACT_ATOMS: atom_id res chain seq x y z
N MET A 1 -4.98 1.61 17.37
CA MET A 1 -5.31 0.24 16.93
C MET A 1 -4.98 0.13 15.45
N LEU A 2 -5.75 0.73 14.54
CA LEU A 2 -5.42 0.78 13.10
C LEU A 2 -4.17 1.63 12.79
N THR A 3 -4.20 2.92 13.15
CA THR A 3 -3.08 3.86 12.93
C THR A 3 -1.78 3.38 13.59
N LYS A 4 -1.87 2.70 14.73
CA LYS A 4 -0.71 2.09 15.41
C LYS A 4 -0.07 0.98 14.55
N GLY A 5 -0.87 0.18 13.84
CA GLY A 5 -0.38 -0.83 12.91
C GLY A 5 0.26 -0.21 11.67
N LEU A 6 -0.39 0.82 11.12
CA LEU A 6 0.10 1.59 9.98
C LEU A 6 1.49 2.15 10.26
N TYR A 7 1.68 2.90 11.35
CA TYR A 7 2.99 3.43 11.74
C TYR A 7 4.00 2.38 12.25
N TRP A 8 3.55 1.18 12.62
CA TRP A 8 4.44 0.13 13.11
C TRP A 8 5.11 -0.64 11.98
N ALA A 9 4.47 -0.68 10.80
CA ALA A 9 5.03 -1.29 9.60
C ALA A 9 6.34 -0.59 9.17
N ASP A 10 6.40 0.74 9.25
CA ASP A 10 7.59 1.56 8.97
C ASP A 10 8.78 1.42 9.93
N ARG A 11 8.66 0.63 11.01
CA ARG A 11 9.67 0.58 12.08
C ARG A 11 10.62 -0.59 11.95
N GLY A 12 11.91 -0.27 11.89
CA GLY A 12 13.02 -1.22 11.99
C GLY A 12 13.35 -1.86 10.65
N TRP A 13 13.75 -3.13 10.66
CA TRP A 13 14.07 -3.91 9.46
C TRP A 13 12.83 -4.47 8.75
N LYS A 14 11.67 -3.81 8.81
CA LYS A 14 10.43 -4.28 8.15
C LYS A 14 10.22 -3.65 6.79
N ASN A 15 10.78 -2.45 6.64
CA ASN A 15 10.78 -1.64 5.42
C ASN A 15 11.53 -2.34 4.26
N VAL A 16 12.34 -3.36 4.55
CA VAL A 16 13.05 -4.16 3.51
C VAL A 16 12.11 -5.03 2.67
N ASN A 17 10.87 -5.27 3.11
CA ASN A 17 9.89 -6.06 2.36
C ASN A 17 8.73 -5.24 1.79
N HIS A 18 8.81 -3.91 1.90
CA HIS A 18 7.80 -3.02 1.33
C HIS A 18 7.92 -2.91 -0.20
N PHE A 19 8.81 -3.68 -0.81
CA PHE A 19 9.02 -3.67 -2.25
C PHE A 19 8.15 -4.70 -2.96
N TYR A 20 7.60 -4.29 -4.10
CA TYR A 20 6.89 -5.21 -4.97
C TYR A 20 7.87 -6.18 -5.63
N SER A 21 7.56 -7.47 -5.58
CA SER A 21 8.26 -8.50 -6.34
C SER A 21 7.30 -9.05 -7.39
N HIS A 22 7.52 -8.71 -8.65
CA HIS A 22 6.69 -9.23 -9.74
C HIS A 22 6.86 -10.77 -9.81
N PRO A 23 5.78 -11.57 -9.88
CA PRO A 23 5.85 -13.03 -9.91
C PRO A 23 6.80 -13.58 -10.99
N ASP A 24 6.81 -12.96 -12.16
CA ASP A 24 7.65 -13.36 -13.30
C ASP A 24 9.14 -12.95 -13.21
N LYS A 25 9.57 -12.27 -12.14
CA LYS A 25 10.96 -11.76 -11.99
C LYS A 25 11.71 -12.34 -10.78
N GLN A 26 11.24 -13.42 -10.17
CA GLN A 26 11.89 -14.00 -8.98
C GLN A 26 13.15 -14.80 -9.32
N GLY A 27 14.32 -14.26 -8.95
CA GLY A 27 15.53 -15.04 -8.72
C GLY A 27 15.45 -15.85 -7.41
N ILE A 28 16.42 -16.74 -7.17
CA ILE A 28 16.45 -17.89 -6.23
C ILE A 28 16.28 -17.55 -4.72
N ILE A 29 15.96 -16.32 -4.32
CA ILE A 29 15.72 -15.95 -2.92
C ILE A 29 14.27 -15.51 -2.73
N VAL A 30 13.47 -16.38 -2.12
CA VAL A 30 12.05 -16.16 -1.80
C VAL A 30 11.94 -15.37 -0.48
N TRP A 31 12.27 -14.09 -0.50
CA TRP A 31 11.80 -13.17 0.53
C TRP A 31 10.40 -12.68 0.13
N PRO A 32 9.39 -12.68 1.04
CA PRO A 32 8.08 -12.18 0.69
C PRO A 32 8.16 -10.67 0.43
N GLY A 33 7.94 -10.26 -0.82
CA GLY A 33 7.70 -8.85 -1.15
C GLY A 33 6.35 -8.37 -0.59
N ALA A 34 5.99 -7.13 -0.89
CA ALA A 34 4.80 -6.45 -0.36
C ALA A 34 3.51 -7.28 -0.46
N THR A 35 3.35 -8.06 -1.54
CA THR A 35 2.21 -8.98 -1.73
C THR A 35 2.10 -10.04 -0.64
N GLY A 36 3.22 -10.71 -0.31
CA GLY A 36 3.26 -11.76 0.69
C GLY A 36 3.05 -11.22 2.11
N GLU A 37 3.67 -10.09 2.42
CA GLU A 37 3.48 -9.44 3.72
C GLU A 37 2.06 -8.89 3.91
N CYS A 38 1.48 -8.28 2.88
CA CYS A 38 0.11 -7.78 2.92
C CYS A 38 -0.87 -8.95 3.18
N GLN A 39 -0.69 -10.07 2.48
CA GLN A 39 -1.47 -11.28 2.71
C GLN A 39 -1.30 -11.83 4.14
N TYR A 40 -0.08 -11.82 4.67
CA TYR A 40 0.20 -12.25 6.05
C TYR A 40 -0.52 -11.39 7.08
N TYR A 41 -0.37 -10.06 7.01
CA TYR A 41 -1.01 -9.14 7.95
C TYR A 41 -2.53 -9.15 7.81
N PHE A 42 -3.05 -9.26 6.58
CA PHE A 42 -4.47 -9.44 6.34
C PHE A 42 -5.01 -10.70 7.03
N ASN A 43 -4.36 -11.84 6.85
CA ASN A 43 -4.77 -13.09 7.49
C ASN A 43 -4.71 -12.98 9.02
N ARG A 44 -3.64 -12.37 9.55
CA ARG A 44 -3.48 -12.09 10.98
C ARG A 44 -4.61 -11.24 11.55
N ALA A 45 -5.07 -10.23 10.81
CA ALA A 45 -6.20 -9.39 11.20
C ALA A 45 -7.47 -10.23 11.35
N PHE A 46 -7.79 -11.06 10.34
CA PHE A 46 -8.97 -11.92 10.34
C PHE A 46 -8.94 -13.05 11.38
N THR A 47 -7.75 -13.53 11.77
CA THR A 47 -7.62 -14.43 12.92
C THR A 47 -7.99 -13.74 14.24
N PHE A 48 -7.71 -12.44 14.39
CA PHE A 48 -7.94 -11.74 15.66
C PHE A 48 -9.31 -11.06 15.76
N PHE A 49 -9.96 -10.70 14.65
CA PHE A 49 -11.25 -9.99 14.71
C PHE A 49 -12.34 -10.64 15.59
N PRO A 50 -12.48 -11.99 15.65
CA PRO A 50 -13.48 -12.61 16.51
C PRO A 50 -13.25 -12.37 18.01
N ASP A 51 -12.00 -12.37 18.46
CA ASP A 51 -11.66 -12.41 19.89
C ASP A 51 -11.01 -11.12 20.42
N ASN A 52 -10.36 -10.35 19.53
CA ASN A 52 -9.60 -9.17 19.88
C ASN A 52 -9.59 -8.16 18.72
N VAL A 53 -10.63 -7.33 18.67
CA VAL A 53 -10.81 -6.29 17.64
C VAL A 53 -9.60 -5.36 17.58
N ASP A 54 -9.04 -4.95 18.72
CA ASP A 54 -7.91 -4.02 18.78
C ASP A 54 -6.68 -4.55 18.04
N LYS A 55 -6.38 -5.83 18.25
CA LYS A 55 -5.27 -6.53 17.61
C LYS A 55 -5.58 -6.85 16.16
N GLY A 56 -6.84 -7.18 15.84
CA GLY A 56 -7.31 -7.31 14.46
C GLY A 56 -7.09 -6.01 13.67
N MET A 57 -7.53 -4.88 14.23
CA MET A 57 -7.34 -3.55 13.63
C MET A 57 -5.87 -3.18 13.53
N PHE A 58 -5.01 -3.58 14.48
CA PHE A 58 -3.57 -3.38 14.37
C PHE A 58 -2.98 -4.08 13.14
N PHE A 59 -3.26 -5.37 12.95
CA PHE A 59 -2.76 -6.08 11.78
C PHE A 59 -3.39 -5.59 10.47
N LEU A 60 -4.66 -5.18 10.50
CA LEU A 60 -5.28 -4.52 9.35
C LEU A 60 -4.53 -3.23 8.97
N GLY A 61 -4.08 -2.46 9.96
CA GLY A 61 -3.30 -1.24 9.74
C GLY A 61 -1.97 -1.53 9.04
N ALA A 62 -1.28 -2.61 9.43
CA ALA A 62 -0.05 -3.04 8.77
C ALA A 62 -0.29 -3.52 7.33
N ALA A 63 -1.40 -4.24 7.07
CA ALA A 63 -1.77 -4.62 5.70
C ALA A 63 -2.12 -3.40 4.83
N LEU A 64 -2.88 -2.45 5.37
CA LEU A 64 -3.26 -1.22 4.68
C LEU A 64 -2.04 -0.36 4.33
N HIS A 65 -1.06 -0.29 5.23
CA HIS A 65 0.20 0.40 4.96
C HIS A 65 0.89 -0.13 3.70
N LEU A 66 1.01 -1.45 3.55
CA LEU A 66 1.61 -2.04 2.34
C LEU A 66 0.80 -1.74 1.07
N VAL A 67 -0.52 -1.63 1.17
CA VAL A 67 -1.36 -1.18 0.03
C VAL A 67 -1.03 0.27 -0.36
N GLN A 68 -0.74 1.13 0.62
CA GLN A 68 -0.38 2.54 0.40
C GLN A 68 1.04 2.69 -0.14
N ASP A 69 1.99 1.89 0.35
CA ASP A 69 3.38 1.92 -0.15
C ASP A 69 3.45 1.57 -1.64
N MET A 70 2.58 0.69 -2.14
CA MET A 70 2.46 0.39 -3.57
C MET A 70 1.91 1.54 -4.41
N CYS A 71 1.52 2.65 -3.79
CA CYS A 71 1.25 3.90 -4.49
C CYS A 71 2.49 4.82 -4.58
N VAL A 72 3.65 4.41 -4.06
CA VAL A 72 4.93 5.12 -4.23
C VAL A 72 5.74 4.41 -5.32
N PRO A 73 6.15 5.09 -6.39
CA PRO A 73 6.85 4.45 -7.51
C PRO A 73 8.12 3.70 -7.10
N HIS A 74 8.87 4.22 -6.13
CA HIS A 74 10.09 3.61 -5.60
C HIS A 74 9.84 2.24 -4.94
N HIS A 75 8.82 2.13 -4.08
CA HIS A 75 8.41 0.87 -3.46
C HIS A 75 7.93 -0.15 -4.51
N SER A 76 7.17 0.30 -5.50
CA SER A 76 6.66 -0.55 -6.58
C SER A 76 7.73 -1.12 -7.51
N LEU A 77 8.91 -0.49 -7.56
CA LEU A 77 10.02 -0.93 -8.40
C LEU A 77 11.19 -1.54 -7.63
N GLY A 78 11.14 -1.59 -6.30
CA GLY A 78 12.28 -2.11 -5.53
C GLY A 78 13.43 -1.12 -5.33
N ILE A 79 13.17 0.18 -5.44
CA ILE A 79 14.22 1.20 -5.53
C ILE A 79 14.37 1.92 -4.19
N LEU A 80 15.55 1.75 -3.57
CA LEU A 80 15.84 2.31 -2.24
C LEU A 80 16.32 3.77 -2.27
N PHE A 81 16.98 4.19 -3.35
CA PHE A 81 17.60 5.51 -3.51
C PHE A 81 16.92 6.31 -4.62
N ASP A 82 17.63 7.25 -5.25
CA ASP A 82 17.17 8.00 -6.42
C ASP A 82 15.93 8.88 -6.14
N GLY A 83 16.05 9.79 -5.16
CA GLY A 83 15.00 10.73 -4.79
C GLY A 83 13.84 10.15 -3.98
N HIS A 84 13.92 8.88 -3.54
CA HIS A 84 12.85 8.21 -2.80
C HIS A 84 12.36 9.01 -1.60
N LYS A 85 13.27 9.30 -0.65
CA LYS A 85 12.94 10.00 0.58
C LYS A 85 12.52 11.45 0.30
N GLU A 86 13.12 12.08 -0.70
CA GLU A 86 12.81 13.43 -1.13
C GLU A 86 11.38 13.53 -1.65
N PHE A 87 10.97 12.59 -2.51
CA PHE A 87 9.60 12.50 -3.01
C PHE A 87 8.60 12.23 -1.88
N GLU A 88 8.85 11.25 -1.02
CA GLU A 88 7.98 10.96 0.14
C GLU A 88 7.84 12.19 1.07
N THR A 89 8.95 12.87 1.35
CA THR A 89 8.97 14.07 2.19
C THR A 89 8.20 15.22 1.54
N TRP A 90 8.33 15.39 0.22
CA TRP A 90 7.59 16.41 -0.52
C TRP A 90 6.10 16.09 -0.56
N ALA A 91 5.73 14.85 -0.87
CA ALA A 91 4.35 14.38 -0.93
C ALA A 91 3.65 14.54 0.42
N ALA A 92 4.31 14.15 1.52
CA ALA A 92 3.77 14.32 2.88
C ALA A 92 3.47 15.78 3.26
N LYS A 93 4.11 16.76 2.61
CA LYS A 93 3.87 18.20 2.82
C LYS A 93 2.84 18.81 1.86
N ASN A 94 2.47 18.10 0.80
CA ASN A 94 1.66 18.64 -0.29
C ASN A 94 0.42 17.80 -0.64
N TRP A 95 0.21 16.66 0.03
CA TRP A 95 -0.86 15.71 -0.29
C TRP A 95 -2.26 16.34 -0.28
N ASP A 96 -2.48 17.35 0.56
CA ASP A 96 -3.75 18.06 0.72
C ASP A 96 -4.19 18.82 -0.55
N LYS A 97 -3.26 19.08 -1.46
CA LYS A 97 -3.52 19.71 -2.77
C LYS A 97 -4.09 18.74 -3.81
N PHE A 98 -4.04 17.43 -3.54
CA PHE A 98 -4.40 16.38 -4.49
C PHE A 98 -5.52 15.47 -3.94
N PRO A 99 -6.73 16.02 -3.68
CA PRO A 99 -7.80 15.24 -3.08
C PRO A 99 -8.33 14.17 -4.04
N ALA A 100 -8.66 13.00 -3.51
CA ALA A 100 -9.51 12.05 -4.22
C ALA A 100 -10.96 12.52 -4.23
N THR A 101 -11.63 12.39 -5.38
CA THR A 101 -13.06 12.71 -5.51
C THR A 101 -13.98 11.54 -5.10
N SER A 102 -13.48 10.29 -5.16
CA SER A 102 -14.22 9.09 -4.81
C SER A 102 -13.29 7.93 -4.42
N GLY A 103 -13.84 6.95 -3.70
CA GLY A 103 -13.16 5.67 -3.44
C GLY A 103 -13.17 4.75 -4.66
N MET A 104 -12.20 3.84 -4.76
CA MET A 104 -12.10 2.87 -5.85
C MET A 104 -12.49 1.47 -5.33
N TYR A 105 -13.71 1.03 -5.63
CA TYR A 105 -14.29 -0.21 -5.10
C TYR A 105 -14.17 -1.35 -6.11
N LEU A 106 -12.95 -1.82 -6.34
CA LEU A 106 -12.65 -2.87 -7.31
C LEU A 106 -13.21 -4.24 -6.88
N PRO A 107 -13.61 -5.12 -7.83
CA PRO A 107 -14.15 -6.45 -7.54
C PRO A 107 -13.07 -7.47 -7.17
N PHE A 108 -12.08 -7.05 -6.36
CA PHE A 108 -11.00 -7.91 -5.90
C PHE A 108 -11.46 -8.84 -4.77
N SER A 109 -10.94 -10.06 -4.81
CA SER A 109 -11.23 -11.12 -3.84
C SER A 109 -10.05 -11.42 -2.92
N HIS A 110 -8.85 -10.92 -3.25
CA HIS A 110 -7.62 -11.14 -2.51
C HIS A 110 -6.87 -9.82 -2.26
N PRO A 111 -6.21 -9.65 -1.09
CA PRO A 111 -5.43 -8.45 -0.78
C PRO A 111 -4.27 -8.23 -1.78
N ALA A 112 -3.69 -9.31 -2.32
CA ALA A 112 -2.65 -9.26 -3.36
C ALA A 112 -3.05 -8.43 -4.60
N GLN A 113 -4.31 -8.49 -5.01
CA GLN A 113 -4.77 -7.77 -6.20
C GLN A 113 -4.71 -6.24 -6.03
N TRP A 114 -4.86 -5.75 -4.79
CA TRP A 114 -4.69 -4.33 -4.48
C TRP A 114 -3.23 -3.89 -4.59
N ILE A 115 -2.31 -4.76 -4.13
CA ILE A 115 -0.86 -4.56 -4.26
C ILE A 115 -0.48 -4.48 -5.74
N ASP A 116 -0.87 -5.48 -6.53
CA ASP A 116 -0.51 -5.57 -7.95
C ASP A 116 -1.09 -4.39 -8.75
N TYR A 117 -2.34 -4.01 -8.46
CA TYR A 117 -2.98 -2.87 -9.11
C TYR A 117 -2.26 -1.55 -8.80
N ASN A 118 -1.99 -1.27 -7.52
CA ASN A 118 -1.32 -0.05 -7.11
C ASN A 118 0.11 0.02 -7.67
N ALA A 119 0.86 -1.09 -7.57
CA ALA A 119 2.23 -1.17 -8.07
C ALA A 119 2.31 -0.98 -9.59
N GLY A 120 1.36 -1.55 -10.33
CA GLY A 120 1.27 -1.39 -11.78
C GLY A 120 1.03 0.06 -12.22
N VAL A 121 0.16 0.79 -11.49
CA VAL A 121 -0.10 2.20 -11.77
C VAL A 121 1.12 3.05 -11.36
N SER A 122 1.56 2.95 -10.12
CA SER A 122 2.59 3.85 -9.57
C SER A 122 3.97 3.63 -10.18
N GLY A 123 4.36 2.38 -10.48
CA GLY A 123 5.66 2.07 -11.07
C GLY A 123 5.88 2.77 -12.42
N SER A 124 4.81 2.99 -13.19
CA SER A 124 4.89 3.71 -14.48
C SER A 124 5.27 5.19 -14.34
N LEU A 125 5.05 5.78 -13.16
CA LEU A 125 5.31 7.19 -12.85
C LEU A 125 6.69 7.41 -12.24
N TYR A 126 7.49 6.36 -12.06
CA TYR A 126 8.85 6.46 -11.51
C TYR A 126 9.74 7.51 -12.19
N PRO A 127 9.75 7.67 -13.53
CA PRO A 127 10.57 8.70 -14.17
C PRO A 127 10.29 10.14 -13.70
N LEU A 128 9.06 10.42 -13.24
CA LEU A 128 8.68 11.74 -12.73
C LEU A 128 9.22 12.03 -11.33
N VAL A 129 9.65 11.00 -10.60
CA VAL A 129 10.08 11.11 -9.20
C VAL A 129 11.55 10.73 -8.98
N SER A 130 12.27 10.38 -10.05
CA SER A 130 13.67 9.97 -10.06
C SER A 130 14.61 11.16 -10.24
N GLN A 131 15.58 11.31 -9.34
CA GLN A 131 16.65 12.32 -9.42
C GLN A 131 17.58 12.04 -10.61
N ASP A 132 17.90 10.78 -10.88
CA ASP A 132 18.71 10.34 -12.01
C ASP A 132 18.03 10.64 -13.36
N LYS A 133 16.70 10.70 -13.38
CA LYS A 133 15.89 11.15 -14.54
C LYS A 133 15.65 12.66 -14.56
N GLY A 134 16.17 13.39 -13.57
CA GLY A 134 16.07 14.85 -13.50
C GLY A 134 14.71 15.35 -13.01
N CYS A 135 14.10 14.67 -12.01
CA CYS A 135 12.85 15.12 -11.42
C CYS A 135 12.93 16.57 -10.90
N SER A 136 11.80 17.28 -10.99
CA SER A 136 11.60 18.64 -10.48
C SER A 136 10.36 18.71 -9.58
N GLU A 137 10.10 19.88 -9.01
CA GLU A 137 8.85 20.08 -8.27
C GLU A 137 7.61 19.94 -9.17
N GLU A 138 7.69 20.41 -10.41
CA GLU A 138 6.62 20.24 -11.41
C GLU A 138 6.36 18.76 -11.72
N SER A 139 7.39 17.93 -11.87
CA SER A 139 7.19 16.49 -12.11
C SER A 139 6.65 15.77 -10.87
N TYR A 140 7.01 16.21 -9.66
CA TYR A 140 6.40 15.71 -8.42
C TYR A 140 4.91 16.05 -8.33
N LYS A 141 4.51 17.26 -8.78
CA LYS A 141 3.09 17.65 -8.88
C LYS A 141 2.36 16.74 -9.87
N GLU A 142 2.90 16.58 -11.08
CA GLU A 142 2.33 15.71 -12.12
C GLU A 142 2.15 14.27 -11.63
N ALA A 143 3.17 13.70 -10.97
CA ALA A 143 3.06 12.37 -10.38
C ALA A 143 1.96 12.33 -9.30
N SER A 144 1.91 13.34 -8.43
CA SER A 144 1.00 13.37 -7.27
C SER A 144 -0.46 13.61 -7.62
N GLU A 145 -0.75 14.20 -8.79
CA GLU A 145 -2.11 14.28 -9.36
C GLU A 145 -2.74 12.88 -9.56
N ILE A 146 -1.91 11.85 -9.70
CA ILE A 146 -2.35 10.46 -9.84
C ILE A 146 -2.12 9.67 -8.55
N LEU A 147 -0.92 9.74 -7.98
CA LEU A 147 -0.49 8.87 -6.89
C LEU A 147 -1.23 9.13 -5.57
N ILE A 148 -1.51 10.40 -5.24
CA ILE A 148 -2.20 10.73 -3.99
C ILE A 148 -3.68 10.31 -4.07
N PRO A 149 -4.45 10.64 -5.13
CA PRO A 149 -5.79 10.10 -5.29
C PRO A 149 -5.81 8.57 -5.33
N LEU A 150 -4.87 7.91 -6.01
CA LEU A 150 -4.77 6.45 -6.01
C LEU A 150 -4.64 5.89 -4.59
N THR A 151 -3.75 6.47 -3.78
CA THR A 151 -3.52 6.07 -2.38
C THR A 151 -4.81 6.16 -1.56
N ILE A 152 -5.52 7.29 -1.65
CA ILE A 152 -6.76 7.53 -0.89
C ILE A 152 -7.88 6.61 -1.39
N SER A 153 -8.10 6.56 -2.71
CA SER A 153 -9.20 5.83 -3.33
C SER A 153 -9.08 4.32 -3.13
N THR A 154 -7.86 3.76 -3.26
CA THR A 154 -7.64 2.32 -3.04
C THR A 154 -7.59 1.95 -1.55
N SER A 155 -7.16 2.85 -0.67
CA SER A 155 -7.33 2.68 0.78
C SER A 155 -8.81 2.53 1.15
N ALA A 156 -9.68 3.40 0.60
CA ALA A 156 -11.12 3.30 0.81
C ALA A 156 -11.69 1.97 0.27
N GLY A 157 -11.27 1.57 -0.93
CA GLY A 157 -11.64 0.31 -1.55
C GLY A 157 -11.22 -0.92 -0.73
N PHE A 158 -9.98 -0.95 -0.26
CA PHE A 158 -9.45 -2.03 0.56
C PHE A 158 -10.19 -2.17 1.90
N LEU A 159 -10.52 -1.04 2.55
CA LEU A 159 -11.31 -1.04 3.78
C LEU A 159 -12.75 -1.53 3.54
N ASP A 160 -13.38 -1.18 2.42
CA ASP A 160 -14.70 -1.74 2.08
C ASP A 160 -14.62 -3.24 1.76
N PHE A 161 -13.58 -3.70 1.06
CA PHE A 161 -13.30 -5.12 0.85
C PHE A 161 -13.22 -5.89 2.18
N VAL A 162 -12.47 -5.35 3.15
CA VAL A 162 -12.37 -5.93 4.51
C VAL A 162 -13.73 -5.95 5.19
N ARG A 163 -14.47 -4.84 5.16
CA ARG A 163 -15.81 -4.71 5.75
C ARG A 163 -16.77 -5.76 5.17
N LYS A 164 -16.83 -5.91 3.85
CA LYS A 164 -17.66 -6.92 3.18
C LYS A 164 -17.32 -8.33 3.64
N ARG A 165 -16.03 -8.62 3.83
CA ARG A 165 -15.56 -9.95 4.27
C ARG A 165 -15.89 -10.22 5.74
N LEU A 166 -15.83 -9.22 6.61
CA LEU A 166 -16.28 -9.31 8.01
C LEU A 166 -17.79 -9.59 8.12
N VAL A 167 -18.61 -8.87 7.34
CA VAL A 167 -20.06 -9.11 7.29
C VAL A 167 -20.34 -10.53 6.79
N GLY A 168 -19.66 -10.97 5.73
CA GLY A 168 -19.80 -12.32 5.19
C GLY A 168 -19.38 -13.43 6.17
N LEU A 169 -18.40 -13.18 7.05
CA LEU A 169 -18.03 -14.12 8.11
C LEU A 169 -19.09 -14.18 9.22
N THR A 170 -19.62 -13.02 9.63
CA THR A 170 -20.66 -12.94 10.67
C THR A 170 -21.92 -13.70 10.23
N LEU A 171 -22.33 -13.55 8.98
CA LEU A 171 -23.48 -14.25 8.40
C LEU A 171 -23.30 -15.78 8.29
N ARG A 172 -22.06 -16.28 8.29
CA ARG A 172 -21.78 -17.73 8.25
C ARG A 172 -21.76 -18.38 9.64
N LEU A 173 -21.69 -17.57 10.70
CA LEU A 173 -21.61 -18.02 12.09
C LEU A 173 -22.91 -17.81 12.86
N ALA A 174 -23.91 -17.17 12.24
CA ALA A 174 -25.28 -16.99 12.75
C ALA A 174 -26.20 -18.06 12.16
#